data_AF-A0A126RWZ7-F1
#
_entry.id   AF-A0A126RWZ7-F1
#
_cell.length_a   1.000
_cell.length_b   1.000
_cell.length_c   1.000
_cell.angle_alpha   90.00
_cell.angle_beta   90.00
_cell.angle_gamma   90.00
#
_symmetry.space_group_name_H-M   'P 1'
#
loop_
_entity.id
_entity.type
_entity.pdbx_description
1 polymer ?
#
loop_
_entity_poly.entity_id
_entity_poly.type
_entity_poly.pdbx_seq_one_letter_code
_entity_poly.pdbx_strand_id
1 'polypeptide(L)'
;MLKLHDFCNRAGARILWCTPVFGQAVGTQHIDEILAVWYPTHKTFLDLSDAPGAKESYRLRGACVAYAVIHRCSGSNSPLDGNG
;
A
#
# COMPACT_ATOMS: atom_id res chain seq x y z
N MET A 1 11.58 -4.76 -0.77
CA MET A 1 10.76 -4.53 -1.98
C MET A 1 10.32 -5.80 -2.70
N LEU A 2 11.22 -6.69 -3.16
CA LEU A 2 10.84 -7.91 -3.92
C LEU A 2 9.81 -8.80 -3.19
N LYS A 3 10.03 -9.08 -1.90
CA LYS A 3 9.11 -9.92 -1.10
C LYS A 3 7.68 -9.35 -0.96
N LEU A 4 7.55 -8.02 -0.94
CA LEU A 4 6.25 -7.35 -0.87
C LEU A 4 5.52 -7.45 -2.22
N HIS A 5 6.24 -7.24 -3.33
CA HIS A 5 5.69 -7.45 -4.67
C HIS A 5 5.15 -8.87 -4.84
N ASP A 6 5.94 -9.88 -4.46
CA ASP A 6 5.53 -11.27 -4.57
C ASP A 6 4.29 -11.58 -3.71
N PHE A 7 4.22 -11.02 -2.50
CA PHE A 7 3.04 -11.16 -1.65
C PHE A 7 1.81 -10.51 -2.25
N CYS A 8 1.91 -9.26 -2.71
CA CYS A 8 0.81 -8.57 -3.38
C CYS A 8 0.31 -9.38 -4.59
N ASN A 9 1.22 -9.87 -5.44
CA ASN A 9 0.87 -10.67 -6.61
C ASN A 9 0.12 -11.95 -6.23
N ARG A 10 0.59 -12.69 -5.20
CA ARG A 10 -0.10 -13.89 -4.69
C ARG A 10 -1.48 -13.58 -4.10
N ALA A 11 -1.65 -12.39 -3.52
CA ALA A 11 -2.93 -11.92 -3.01
C ALA A 11 -3.86 -11.36 -4.12
N GLY A 12 -3.44 -11.37 -5.39
CA GLY A 12 -4.19 -10.78 -6.49
C GLY A 12 -4.16 -9.25 -6.54
N ALA A 13 -3.29 -8.62 -5.74
CA ALA A 13 -3.04 -7.20 -5.70
C ALA A 13 -1.81 -6.83 -6.55
N ARG A 14 -1.66 -5.55 -6.89
CA ARG A 14 -0.52 -5.06 -7.67
C ARG A 14 -0.01 -3.75 -7.12
N ILE A 15 1.29 -3.68 -6.87
CA ILE A 15 1.94 -2.42 -6.54
C ILE A 15 1.95 -1.55 -7.80
N LEU A 16 1.41 -0.33 -7.70
CA LEU A 16 1.37 0.64 -8.78
C LEU A 16 2.66 1.45 -8.84
N TRP A 17 3.08 1.94 -7.68
CA TRP A 17 4.31 2.70 -7.51
C TRP A 17 4.76 2.66 -6.05
N CYS A 18 6.06 2.84 -5.85
CA CYS A 18 6.70 3.13 -4.58
C CYS A 18 7.64 4.29 -4.78
N THR A 19 7.65 5.24 -3.85
CA THR A 19 8.52 6.40 -3.91
C THR A 19 9.05 6.74 -2.52
N PRO A 20 10.37 7.01 -2.38
CA PRO A 20 10.90 7.58 -1.15
C PRO A 20 10.31 8.98 -0.93
N VAL A 21 10.22 9.38 0.34
CA VAL A 21 9.81 10.73 0.75
C VAL A 21 11.06 11.51 1.12
N PHE A 22 11.23 12.69 0.51
CA PHE A 22 12.39 13.56 0.76
C PHE A 22 12.08 14.76 1.66
N GLY A 23 10.82 14.93 2.05
CA GLY A 23 10.38 16.02 2.90
C GLY A 23 8.86 16.12 2.96
N GLN A 24 8.37 16.86 3.95
CA GLN A 24 6.95 17.09 4.17
C GLN A 24 6.71 18.60 4.30
N ALA A 25 5.92 19.17 3.39
CA ALA A 25 5.60 20.60 3.42
C ALA A 25 4.57 20.96 4.52
N VAL A 26 3.67 20.03 4.84
CA VAL A 26 2.58 20.20 5.82
C VAL A 26 2.36 18.90 6.58
N GLY A 27 2.13 18.99 7.89
CA GLY A 27 1.90 17.86 8.79
C GLY A 27 3.15 17.48 9.59
N THR A 28 3.03 16.46 10.43
CA THR A 28 4.08 15.99 11.35
C THR A 28 4.36 14.49 11.22
N GLN A 29 4.01 13.90 10.07
CA GLN A 29 4.12 12.48 9.82
C GLN A 29 5.50 12.18 9.24
N HIS A 30 6.38 11.61 10.06
CA HIS A 30 7.66 11.10 9.57
C HIS A 30 7.42 9.81 8.77
N ILE A 31 7.45 9.94 7.44
CA ILE A 31 7.25 8.85 6.48
C ILE A 31 8.50 8.74 5.63
N ASP A 32 9.07 7.55 5.51
CA ASP A 32 10.26 7.30 4.67
C ASP A 32 9.90 6.93 3.22
N GLU A 33 8.76 6.26 3.02
CA GLU A 33 8.32 5.73 1.72
C GLU A 33 6.79 5.78 1.61
N ILE A 34 6.29 6.12 0.42
CA ILE A 34 4.87 6.00 0.07
C ILE A 34 4.75 4.92 -1.01
N LEU A 35 3.74 4.07 -0.86
CA LEU A 35 3.39 3.07 -1.86
C LEU A 35 1.89 3.10 -2.17
N ALA A 36 1.56 2.86 -3.43
CA ALA A 36 0.20 2.62 -3.87
C ALA A 36 0.04 1.16 -4.31
N VAL A 37 -0.99 0.51 -3.77
CA VAL A 37 -1.36 -0.87 -4.14
C VAL A 37 -2.77 -0.86 -4.69
N TRP A 38 -2.90 -1.38 -5.90
CA TRP A 38 -4.19 -1.64 -6.52
C TRP A 38 -4.72 -3.01 -6.10
N TYR A 39 -6.00 -3.06 -5.78
CA TYR A 39 -6.74 -4.28 -5.48
C TYR A 39 -7.91 -4.40 -6.45
N PRO A 40 -8.18 -5.59 -7.02
CA PRO A 40 -9.27 -5.78 -7.97
C PRO A 40 -10.65 -5.61 -7.32
N THR A 41 -10.78 -5.92 -6.03
CA THR A 41 -12.00 -5.73 -5.25
C THR A 41 -11.67 -5.27 -3.83
N HIS A 42 -12.64 -4.64 -3.16
CA HIS A 42 -12.50 -4.33 -1.74
C HIS A 42 -12.28 -5.58 -0.87
N LYS A 43 -12.92 -6.69 -1.23
CA LYS A 43 -12.75 -7.97 -0.54
C LYS A 43 -11.31 -8.49 -0.62
N THR A 44 -10.63 -8.29 -1.74
CA THR A 44 -9.21 -8.69 -1.89
C THR A 44 -8.30 -7.98 -0.87
N PHE A 45 -8.60 -6.73 -0.54
CA PHE A 45 -7.88 -6.00 0.51
C PHE A 45 -8.18 -6.54 1.91
N LEU A 46 -9.45 -6.86 2.20
CA LEU A 46 -9.85 -7.39 3.52
C LEU A 46 -9.29 -8.80 3.77
N ASP A 47 -9.17 -9.61 2.73
CA ASP A 47 -8.70 -11.00 2.83
C ASP A 47 -7.15 -11.11 2.85
N LEU A 48 -6.41 -9.99 2.95
CA LEU A 48 -4.94 -9.98 2.95
C LEU A 48 -4.32 -10.81 4.08
N SER A 49 -4.97 -10.86 5.24
CA SER A 49 -4.52 -11.66 6.39
C SER A 49 -4.55 -13.17 6.12
N ASP A 50 -5.41 -13.60 5.19
CA ASP A 50 -5.63 -15.00 4.86
C ASP A 50 -4.89 -15.42 3.57
N ALA A 51 -4.27 -14.47 2.87
CA ALA A 51 -3.58 -14.72 1.62
C ALA A 51 -2.31 -15.59 1.79
N PRO A 52 -1.93 -16.38 0.77
CA PRO A 52 -0.71 -17.20 0.82
C PRO A 52 0.56 -16.39 1.11
N GLY A 53 1.19 -16.68 2.25
CA GLY A 53 2.38 -15.97 2.72
C GLY A 53 2.09 -14.73 3.57
N ALA A 54 0.83 -14.51 3.99
CA ALA A 54 0.45 -13.41 4.87
C ALA A 54 1.27 -13.42 6.17
N LYS A 55 1.35 -14.55 6.88
CA LYS A 55 2.09 -14.66 8.15
C LYS A 55 3.52 -14.11 8.07
N GLU A 56 4.26 -14.49 7.03
CA GLU A 56 5.63 -14.01 6.84
C GLU A 56 5.66 -12.52 6.43
N SER A 57 4.72 -12.09 5.58
CA SER A 57 4.65 -10.71 5.13
C SER A 57 4.31 -9.74 6.27
N TYR A 58 3.38 -10.10 7.16
CA TYR A 58 3.06 -9.32 8.36
C TYR A 58 4.20 -9.35 9.38
N ARG A 59 4.92 -10.48 9.53
CA ARG A 59 6.13 -10.54 10.38
C ARG A 59 7.22 -9.59 9.88
N LEU A 60 7.50 -9.60 8.57
CA LEU A 60 8.48 -8.70 7.95
C LEU A 60 8.03 -7.24 8.04
N ARG A 61 6.75 -6.96 7.83
CA ARG A 61 6.19 -5.62 8.05
C ARG A 61 6.44 -5.16 9.47
N GLY A 62 6.14 -5.99 10.48
CA GLY A 62 6.38 -5.65 11.89
C GLY A 62 7.86 -5.40 12.22
N ALA A 63 8.79 -6.05 11.52
CA ALA A 63 10.22 -5.86 11.72
C ALA A 63 10.79 -4.61 11.02
N CYS A 64 10.15 -4.13 9.95
CA CYS A 64 10.69 -3.06 9.10
C CYS A 64 9.89 -1.75 9.15
N VAL A 65 8.61 -1.79 9.55
CA VAL A 65 7.70 -0.64 9.49
C VAL A 65 7.33 -0.23 10.91
N ALA A 66 8.00 0.81 11.42
CA ALA A 66 7.73 1.37 12.75
C ALA A 66 6.37 2.09 12.81
N TYR A 67 5.98 2.75 11.73
CA TYR A 67 4.75 3.52 11.62
C TYR A 67 4.21 3.47 10.18
N ALA A 68 2.89 3.41 10.01
CA ALA A 68 2.25 3.53 8.71
C ALA A 68 0.82 4.08 8.85
N VAL A 69 0.40 4.87 7.87
CA VAL A 69 -0.99 5.27 7.66
C VAL A 69 -1.49 4.59 6.40
N ILE A 70 -2.68 3.98 6.47
CA ILE A 70 -3.28 3.28 5.34
C ILE A 70 -4.57 4.00 4.97
N HIS A 71 -4.59 4.56 3.76
CA HIS A 71 -5.79 5.16 3.18
C HIS A 71 -6.37 4.25 2.12
N ARG A 72 -7.67 3.96 2.22
CA ARG A 72 -8.42 3.35 1.12
C ARG A 72 -8.87 4.45 0.17
N CYS A 73 -8.49 4.33 -1.09
CA CYS A 73 -8.93 5.22 -2.16
C CYS A 73 -9.77 4.42 -3.18
N SER A 74 -10.80 5.06 -3.74
CA SER A 74 -11.59 4.48 -4.84
C SER A 74 -10.79 4.37 -6.14
N GLY A 75 -9.75 5.21 -6.29
CA GLY A 75 -8.98 5.34 -7.54
C GLY A 75 -9.73 6.11 -8.64
N SER A 76 -11.04 6.31 -8.49
CA SER A 76 -11.87 7.21 -9.30
C SER A 76 -12.11 8.52 -8.57
N ASN A 77 -12.17 9.63 -9.33
CA ASN A 77 -12.35 11.02 -8.89
C ASN A 77 -11.04 11.74 -8.52
N SER A 78 -9.96 11.54 -9.29
CA SER A 78 -8.90 12.53 -9.25
C SER A 78 -9.49 13.89 -9.66
N PRO A 79 -9.13 15.00 -8.99
CA PRO A 79 -9.49 16.35 -9.45
C PRO A 79 -9.01 16.65 -10.88
N LEU A 80 -8.09 15.82 -11.39
CA LEU A 80 -7.54 15.90 -12.75
C LEU A 80 -8.35 15.08 -13.77
N ASP A 81 -9.36 14.30 -13.34
CA ASP A 81 -10.19 13.47 -14.21
C ASP A 81 -11.31 14.28 -14.94
N GLY A 82 -11.26 15.62 -14.85
CA GLY A 82 -11.93 16.52 -15.81
C GLY A 82 -13.41 16.85 -15.55
N ASN A 83 -13.99 16.48 -14.42
CA ASN A 83 -15.33 16.93 -14.04
C ASN A 83 -15.26 17.98 -12.92
N GLY A 84 -14.80 19.18 -13.29
CA GLY A 84 -14.99 20.42 -12.54
C GLY A 84 -16.15 21.22 -13.09
#